data_AF-A0A9P5ZS87-F1
#
_entry.id   AF-A0A9P5ZS87-F1
#
_cell.length_a   1.000
_cell.length_b   1.000
_cell.length_c   1.000
_cell.angle_alpha   90.00
_cell.angle_beta   90.00
_cell.angle_gamma   90.00
#
_symmetry.space_group_name_H-M   'P 1'
#
loop_
_entity.id
_entity.type
_entity.pdbx_description
1 polymer ?
#
loop_
_entity_poly.entity_id
_entity_poly.type
_entity_poly.pdbx_seq_one_letter_code
_entity_poly.pdbx_strand_id
1 'polypeptide(L)' 'LTLGAGQCNVKLYNCYLRDLIISGCAKPSFIVSHNLPLSEALGVYEKFDKRVDGYTKVLLHPWGKHKTKQ' A
#
# COMPACT_ATOMS: atom_id res chain seq x y z
N LEU A 1 -21.07 14.88 -18.71
CA LEU A 1 -20.30 14.09 -17.73
C LEU A 1 -19.34 15.03 -17.02
N THR A 2 -19.31 15.05 -15.70
CA THR A 2 -18.27 15.75 -14.93
C THR A 2 -17.27 14.71 -14.43
N LEU A 3 -16.03 14.81 -14.87
CA LEU A 3 -14.93 13.96 -14.38
C LEU A 3 -14.19 14.71 -13.29
N GLY A 4 -14.21 14.18 -12.07
CA GLY A 4 -13.36 14.69 -11.00
C GLY A 4 -11.91 14.30 -11.27
N ALA A 5 -11.03 15.27 -11.47
CA ALA A 5 -9.60 15.08 -11.70
C ALA A 5 -8.79 15.95 -10.73
N GLY A 6 -7.57 15.50 -10.41
CA GLY A 6 -6.66 16.20 -9.50
C GLY A 6 -6.12 15.27 -8.42
N GLN A 7 -5.32 15.85 -7.50
CA GLN A 7 -4.81 15.13 -6.35
C GLN A 7 -5.95 14.85 -5.34
N CYS A 8 -5.98 13.64 -4.79
CA CYS A 8 -6.96 13.29 -3.76
C CYS A 8 -6.70 14.10 -2.48
N ASN A 9 -7.75 14.66 -1.87
CA ASN A 9 -7.65 15.30 -0.56
C ASN A 9 -7.54 14.24 0.55
N VAL A 10 -6.34 13.68 0.73
CA VAL A 10 -6.08 12.60 1.69
C VAL A 10 -6.46 12.98 3.12
N LYS A 11 -6.26 14.24 3.51
CA LYS A 11 -6.55 14.71 4.88
C LYS A 11 -8.04 14.71 5.22
N LEU A 12 -8.91 14.80 4.22
CA LEU A 12 -10.35 14.74 4.42
C LEU A 12 -10.82 13.32 4.75
N TYR A 13 -10.17 12.30 4.17
CA TYR A 13 -10.65 10.92 4.22
C TYR A 13 -9.85 10.01 5.16
N ASN A 14 -8.62 10.38 5.52
CA ASN A 14 -7.72 9.50 6.26
C ASN A 14 -8.27 9.02 7.61
N CYS A 15 -8.87 9.89 8.42
CA CYS A 15 -9.42 9.55 9.72
C CYS A 15 -10.57 8.54 9.58
N TYR A 16 -11.51 8.83 8.69
CA TYR A 16 -12.64 7.94 8.42
C TYR A 16 -12.17 6.56 7.92
N LEU A 17 -11.28 6.52 6.93
CA LEU A 17 -10.75 5.26 6.39
C LEU A 17 -9.95 4.48 7.43
N ARG A 18 -9.17 5.16 8.27
CA ARG A 18 -8.47 4.54 9.41
C ARG A 18 -9.48 3.93 10.39
N ASP A 19 -10.54 4.64 10.71
CA ASP A 19 -11.54 4.18 11.69
C ASP A 19 -12.28 2.93 11.17
N LEU A 20 -12.51 2.81 9.86
CA LEU A 20 -12.99 1.57 9.23
C LEU A 20 -12.00 0.41 9.38
N ILE A 21 -10.69 0.67 9.35
CA ILE A 21 -9.68 -0.36 9.57
C ILE A 21 -9.64 -0.78 11.05
N ILE A 22 -9.67 0.20 11.96
CA ILE A 22 -9.63 -0.05 13.41
C ILE A 22 -10.86 -0.82 13.89
N SER A 23 -12.04 -0.48 13.39
CA SER A 23 -13.30 -1.17 13.70
C SER A 23 -13.44 -2.54 13.04
N GLY A 24 -12.48 -2.95 12.21
CA GLY A 24 -12.49 -4.23 11.51
C GLY A 24 -13.42 -4.27 10.28
N CYS A 25 -14.07 -3.16 9.93
CA CYS A 25 -14.90 -3.05 8.72
C CYS A 25 -14.07 -3.16 7.43
N ALA A 26 -12.78 -2.83 7.47
CA ALA A 26 -11.87 -2.92 6.33
C ALA A 26 -10.52 -3.56 6.71
N LYS A 27 -10.07 -4.52 5.90
CA LYS A 27 -8.75 -5.16 6.06
C LYS A 27 -7.92 -4.99 4.79
N PRO A 28 -7.25 -3.84 4.57
CA PRO A 28 -6.59 -3.54 3.30
C PRO A 28 -5.37 -4.45 3.02
N SER A 29 -4.95 -5.28 3.96
CA SER A 29 -3.80 -6.18 3.78
C SER A 29 -3.96 -7.14 2.59
N PHE A 30 -5.19 -7.44 2.14
CA PHE A 30 -5.39 -8.35 1.01
C PHE A 30 -4.86 -7.80 -0.32
N ILE A 31 -4.74 -6.48 -0.48
CA ILE A 31 -4.20 -5.87 -1.71
C ILE A 31 -2.67 -5.91 -1.75
N VAL A 32 -2.02 -6.11 -0.60
CA VAL A 32 -0.56 -6.08 -0.48
C VAL A 32 0.01 -7.39 -0.99
N SER A 33 0.67 -7.30 -2.15
CA SER A 33 1.32 -8.45 -2.79
C SER A 33 2.66 -8.84 -2.15
N HIS A 34 3.47 -7.87 -1.70
CA HIS A 34 4.84 -8.14 -1.24
C HIS A 34 5.25 -7.24 -0.06
N ASN A 35 6.04 -7.80 0.85
CA ASN A 35 6.66 -7.11 1.99
C ASN A 35 8.18 -7.36 1.96
N LEU A 36 8.96 -6.36 1.57
CA LEU A 36 10.39 -6.52 1.28
C LEU A 36 11.22 -5.47 2.05
N PRO A 37 12.50 -5.76 2.36
CA PRO A 37 13.40 -4.76 2.91
C PRO A 37 13.71 -3.68 1.86
N LEU A 38 14.06 -2.47 2.32
CA LEU A 38 14.43 -1.37 1.43
C LEU A 38 15.64 -1.69 0.53
N SER A 39 16.53 -2.60 0.94
CA SER A 39 17.66 -3.08 0.12
C SER A 39 17.22 -3.72 -1.21
N GLU A 40 16.00 -4.22 -1.31
CA GLU A 40 15.45 -4.83 -2.52
C GLU A 40 14.70 -3.82 -3.42
N ALA A 41 14.67 -2.53 -3.06
CA ALA A 41 13.86 -1.53 -3.75
C ALA A 41 14.14 -1.44 -5.25
N LEU A 42 15.41 -1.49 -5.68
CA LEU A 42 15.77 -1.34 -7.11
C LEU A 42 15.08 -2.39 -7.99
N GLY A 43 15.19 -3.67 -7.62
CA GLY A 43 14.56 -4.76 -8.38
C GLY A 43 13.03 -4.71 -8.31
N VAL A 44 12.47 -4.22 -7.20
CA VAL A 44 11.02 -4.03 -7.05
C VAL A 44 10.49 -2.93 -7.95
N TYR A 45 11.18 -1.79 -8.02
CA TYR A 45 10.79 -0.69 -8.92
C TYR A 45 10.79 -1.14 -10.37
N GLU A 46 11.81 -1.90 -10.80
CA GLU A 46 11.87 -2.45 -12.16
C GLU A 46 10.69 -3.39 -12.47
N LYS A 47 10.36 -4.31 -11.56
CA LYS A 47 9.23 -5.24 -11.74
C LYS A 47 7.88 -4.54 -11.72
N PHE A 48 7.72 -3.52 -10.86
CA PHE A 48 6.50 -2.73 -10.77
C PHE A 48 6.29 -1.89 -12.05
N ASP A 49 7.35 -1.27 -12.57
CA ASP A 49 7.30 -0.50 -13.82
C ASP A 49 6.97 -1.40 -15.02
N LYS A 50 7.58 -2.58 -15.09
CA LYS A 50 7.28 -3.62 -16.10
C LYS A 50 5.92 -4.30 -15.92
N ARG A 51 5.15 -3.95 -14.86
CA ARG A 51 3.86 -4.54 -14.52
C ARG A 51 3.90 -6.07 -14.48
N VAL A 52 4.98 -6.63 -13.93
CA VAL A 52 5.12 -8.08 -13.77
C VAL A 52 3.96 -8.63 -12.94
N ASP A 53 3.42 -9.77 -13.36
CA ASP A 53 2.32 -10.41 -12.65
C ASP A 53 2.68 -10.65 -11.17
N GLY A 54 1.71 -10.45 -10.28
CA GLY A 54 1.90 -10.50 -8.84
C GLY A 54 2.52 -9.24 -8.19
N TYR A 55 2.95 -8.22 -8.93
CA TYR A 55 3.49 -6.97 -8.35
C TYR A 55 2.47 -5.82 -8.33
N THR A 56 1.41 -5.97 -7.52
CA THR A 56 0.29 -5.00 -7.47
C THR A 56 0.44 -3.91 -6.42
N LYS A 57 0.91 -4.27 -5.22
CA LYS A 57 1.18 -3.33 -4.12
C LYS A 57 2.31 -3.88 -3.26
N VAL A 58 3.44 -3.17 -3.25
CA VAL A 58 4.62 -3.57 -2.49
C VAL A 58 4.84 -2.61 -1.32
N LEU A 59 5.10 -3.15 -0.15
CA LEU A 59 5.51 -2.39 1.04
C LEU A 59 7.01 -2.60 1.26
N LEU A 60 7.76 -1.50 1.27
CA LEU A 60 9.19 -1.49 1.56
C LEU A 60 9.41 -1.11 3.03
N HIS A 61 10.16 -1.95 3.74
CA HIS A 61 10.46 -1.77 5.15
C HIS A 61 11.90 -1.25 5.32
N PRO A 62 12.11 0.01 5.73
CA PRO A 62 13.44 0.62 5.81
C PRO A 62 14.33 0.05 6.92
N TRP A 63 13.75 -0.55 7.95
CA TRP A 63 14.45 -1.10 9.12
C TRP A 63 14.25 -2.62 9.28
N GLY A 64 13.89 -3.32 8.20
CA GLY A 64 13.54 -4.75 8.22
C GLY A 64 12.06 -5.00 8.54
N LYS A 65 11.60 -6.26 8.45
CA LYS A 65 10.17 -6.60 8.56
C LYS A 65 9.61 -6.11 9.91
N HIS A 66 8.60 -5.24 9.85
CA HIS A 66 7.77 -4.95 11.03
C HIS A 66 7.20 -6.27 11.54
N LYS A 67 7.48 -6.63 12.80
CA LYS A 67 6.80 -7.74 13.45
C LYS A 67 5.31 -7.41 13.50
N THR A 68 4.52 -8.03 12.62
CA THR A 68 3.08 -8.09 12.78
C THR A 68 2.79 -8.70 14.15
N LYS A 69 2.22 -7.92 15.08
CA LYS A 69 1.64 -8.48 16.30
C LYS A 69 0.55 -9.47 15.85
N GLN A 70 0.69 -10.70 16.32
CA GLN A 70 -0.30 -11.76 16.18
C GLN A 70 -1.55 -11.42 16.99
#